data_AF-A0A2E4EAG6-F1
#
_entry.id   AF-A0A2E4EAG6-F1
#
_cell.length_a   1.000
_cell.length_b   1.000
_cell.length_c   1.000
_cell.angle_alpha   90.00
_cell.angle_beta   90.00
_cell.angle_gamma   90.00
#
_symmetry.space_group_name_H-M   'P 1'
#
loop_
_entity.id
_entity.type
_entity.pdbx_description
1 polymer ?
#
loop_
_entity_poly.entity_id
_entity_poly.type
_entity_poly.pdbx_seq_one_letter_code
_entity_poly.pdbx_strand_id
1 'polypeptide(L)'
;MDLKLDNPESFAVKREQDGSIGVSLPSAGVSLCLDSAESELLTNEASRFLRETLSHTHYVLKRFKVQHTFLASYIQTLINKGHWGLDGFTEQGLDRKGETFKYETEGLLEYMAGAFCFSKQLNEFMKDLPVKVDPQIALSQWPSIMAVASLPYFEKEEYEGEWDVPLRFTSSGTLVGLFKSIIFHDGSLEIALNSGKVKLYVKGDDAFCLFEEILEHDGLSEFNAAKQAWVGFTELEIGVRRFIDGLKANGYDREIDYFDSDRLNIGGVHEALLELNKGLASEADMKAINDSYKGSSSEQE
;
A
#
# COMPACT_ATOMS: atom_id res chain seq x y z
N MET A 1 26.60 14.06 -16.12
CA MET A 1 25.99 12.74 -15.89
C MET A 1 25.97 12.01 -17.21
N ASP A 2 26.67 10.89 -17.26
CA ASP A 2 26.65 9.98 -18.41
C ASP A 2 25.83 8.74 -18.04
N LEU A 3 24.75 8.48 -18.77
CA LEU A 3 24.01 7.21 -18.70
C LEU A 3 24.55 6.29 -19.78
N LYS A 4 24.91 5.07 -19.37
CA LYS A 4 25.28 3.99 -20.27
C LYS A 4 24.20 2.93 -20.23
N LEU A 5 23.66 2.60 -21.41
CA LEU A 5 22.80 1.44 -21.60
C LEU A 5 23.70 0.23 -21.80
N ASP A 6 24.05 -0.46 -20.71
CA ASP A 6 25.05 -1.53 -20.72
C ASP A 6 24.57 -2.85 -20.06
N ASN A 7 23.30 -2.94 -19.66
CA ASN A 7 22.67 -4.14 -19.09
C ASN A 7 23.56 -4.84 -18.04
N PRO A 8 23.89 -4.16 -16.93
CA PRO A 8 24.81 -4.73 -15.95
C PRO A 8 24.19 -5.99 -15.33
N GLU A 9 25.01 -7.03 -15.14
CA GLU A 9 24.56 -8.32 -14.60
C GLU A 9 24.26 -8.26 -13.10
N SER A 10 24.91 -7.34 -12.37
CA SER A 10 24.81 -7.21 -10.91
C SER A 10 24.77 -5.74 -10.49
N PHE A 11 24.07 -5.48 -9.39
CA PHE A 11 24.07 -4.17 -8.75
C PHE A 11 25.48 -3.86 -8.22
N ALA A 12 25.95 -2.63 -8.40
CA ALA A 12 27.23 -2.19 -7.87
C ALA A 12 27.27 -0.67 -7.71
N VAL A 13 27.93 -0.21 -6.65
CA VAL A 13 28.30 1.20 -6.45
C VAL A 13 29.81 1.29 -6.36
N LYS A 14 30.41 2.14 -7.21
CA LYS A 14 31.85 2.39 -7.22
C LYS A 14 32.11 3.87 -6.97
N ARG A 15 32.79 4.18 -5.85
CA ARG A 15 33.21 5.53 -5.50
C ARG A 15 34.68 5.71 -5.90
N GLU A 16 34.97 6.68 -6.75
CA GLU A 16 36.33 6.99 -7.19
C GLU A 16 36.98 8.03 -6.27
N GLN A 17 38.31 8.15 -6.33
CA GLN A 17 39.08 9.08 -5.48
C GLN A 17 38.80 10.56 -5.77
N ASP A 18 38.32 10.88 -6.97
CA ASP A 18 37.94 12.23 -7.39
C ASP A 18 36.52 12.64 -6.92
N GLY A 19 35.82 11.75 -6.19
CA GLY A 19 34.47 11.96 -5.71
C GLY A 19 33.37 11.56 -6.71
N SER A 20 33.73 11.11 -7.91
CA SER A 20 32.76 10.56 -8.86
C SER A 20 32.20 9.21 -8.39
N ILE A 21 30.96 8.92 -8.80
CA ILE A 21 30.27 7.68 -8.48
C ILE A 21 29.78 7.00 -9.75
N GLY A 22 30.09 5.70 -9.87
CA GLY A 22 29.43 4.79 -10.78
C GLY A 22 28.36 3.98 -10.07
N VAL A 23 27.14 3.91 -10.62
CA VAL A 23 26.04 3.06 -10.12
C VAL A 23 25.57 2.14 -11.23
N SER A 24 25.67 0.83 -11.05
CA SER A 24 25.10 -0.16 -11.96
C SER A 24 23.72 -0.60 -11.47
N LEU A 25 22.70 -0.46 -12.31
CA LEU A 25 21.29 -0.76 -12.03
C LEU A 25 20.76 -1.85 -12.98
N PRO A 26 20.97 -3.14 -12.67
CA PRO A 26 20.53 -4.26 -13.51
C PRO A 26 19.05 -4.22 -13.88
N SER A 27 18.19 -3.86 -12.92
CA SER A 27 16.74 -3.82 -13.10
C SER A 27 16.29 -2.77 -14.10
N ALA A 28 17.07 -1.72 -14.29
CA ALA A 28 16.86 -0.68 -15.30
C ALA A 28 17.67 -0.91 -16.58
N GLY A 29 18.61 -1.86 -16.58
CA GLY A 29 19.50 -2.15 -17.71
C GLY A 29 20.55 -1.07 -17.97
N VAL A 30 20.89 -0.27 -16.95
CA VAL A 30 21.74 0.92 -17.12
C VAL A 30 22.84 1.02 -16.07
N SER A 31 23.90 1.72 -16.41
CA SER A 31 24.89 2.26 -15.47
C SER A 31 24.92 3.78 -15.54
N LEU A 32 24.91 4.41 -14.37
CA LEU A 32 25.02 5.86 -14.19
C LEU A 32 26.45 6.21 -13.82
N CYS A 33 27.04 7.19 -14.50
CA CYS A 33 28.30 7.81 -14.10
C CYS A 33 28.04 9.27 -13.72
N LEU A 34 28.25 9.57 -12.44
CA LEU A 34 28.03 10.87 -11.82
C LEU A 34 29.39 11.49 -11.51
N ASP A 35 29.61 12.73 -11.93
CA ASP A 35 30.76 13.49 -11.46
C ASP A 35 30.63 13.84 -9.95
N SER A 36 31.64 14.51 -9.41
CA SER A 36 31.68 14.87 -7.98
C SER A 36 30.49 15.75 -7.54
N ALA A 37 30.07 16.72 -8.37
CA ALA A 37 28.94 17.59 -8.05
C ALA A 37 27.60 16.85 -8.15
N GLU A 38 27.48 15.93 -9.10
CA GLU A 38 26.29 15.10 -9.29
C GLU A 38 26.15 14.01 -8.23
N SER A 39 27.27 13.52 -7.71
CA SER A 39 27.35 12.60 -6.57
C SER A 39 26.79 13.25 -5.28
N GLU A 40 27.14 14.51 -5.02
CA GLU A 40 26.54 15.28 -3.92
C GLU A 40 25.04 15.48 -4.13
N LEU A 41 24.62 15.78 -5.36
CA LEU A 41 23.20 15.91 -5.69
C LEU A 41 22.43 14.60 -5.47
N LEU A 42 22.99 13.45 -5.84
CA LEU A 42 22.39 12.12 -5.59
C LEU A 42 22.12 11.91 -4.11
N THR A 43 23.07 12.27 -3.25
CA THR A 43 22.98 12.10 -1.80
C THR A 43 21.93 13.04 -1.20
N ASN A 44 21.94 14.31 -1.62
CA ASN A 44 20.96 15.31 -1.19
C ASN A 44 19.53 14.93 -1.59
N GLU A 45 19.38 14.44 -2.81
CA GLU A 45 18.10 14.03 -3.35
C GLU A 45 17.59 12.74 -2.71
N ALA A 46 18.47 11.79 -2.40
CA ALA A 46 18.12 10.60 -1.61
C ALA A 46 17.60 10.98 -0.23
N SER A 47 18.28 11.92 0.45
CA SER A 47 17.86 12.42 1.76
C SER A 47 16.51 13.14 1.70
N ARG A 48 16.29 13.97 0.67
CA ARG A 48 15.00 14.62 0.44
C ARG A 48 13.88 13.59 0.18
N PHE A 49 14.14 12.59 -0.67
CA PHE A 49 13.19 11.53 -0.97
C PHE A 49 12.89 10.64 0.24
N LEU A 50 13.86 10.42 1.12
CA LEU A 50 13.64 9.78 2.42
C LEU A 50 12.67 10.61 3.26
N ARG A 51 12.89 11.94 3.41
CA ARG A 51 11.94 12.80 4.15
C ARG A 51 10.52 12.76 3.55
N GLU A 52 10.41 12.82 2.22
CA GLU A 52 9.13 12.68 1.51
C GLU A 52 8.45 11.32 1.81
N THR A 53 9.24 10.24 1.79
CA THR A 53 8.84 8.87 2.14
C THR A 53 8.30 8.76 3.56
N LEU A 54 9.04 9.30 4.53
CA LEU A 54 8.67 9.27 5.94
C LEU A 54 7.38 10.06 6.18
N SER A 55 7.28 11.27 5.64
CA SER A 55 6.06 12.08 5.74
C SER A 55 4.86 11.43 5.05
N HIS A 56 5.04 10.77 3.90
CA HIS A 56 3.96 10.05 3.22
C HIS A 56 3.47 8.84 4.03
N THR A 57 4.36 8.17 4.76
CA THR A 57 4.00 7.04 5.63
C THR A 57 2.97 7.47 6.68
N HIS A 58 3.10 8.67 7.25
CA HIS A 58 2.11 9.24 8.18
C HIS A 58 0.76 9.55 7.50
N TYR A 59 0.78 9.99 6.24
CA TYR A 59 -0.44 10.22 5.47
C TYR A 59 -1.18 8.90 5.18
N VAL A 60 -0.46 7.88 4.72
CA VAL A 60 -1.02 6.54 4.45
C VAL A 60 -1.60 5.94 5.72
N LEU A 61 -0.91 6.10 6.86
CA LEU A 61 -1.42 5.67 8.17
C LEU A 61 -2.79 6.29 8.50
N LYS A 62 -2.99 7.58 8.23
CA LYS A 62 -4.28 8.25 8.47
C LYS A 62 -5.39 7.63 7.61
N ARG A 63 -5.12 7.34 6.33
CA ARG A 63 -6.07 6.67 5.44
C ARG A 63 -6.39 5.26 5.94
N PHE A 64 -5.37 4.49 6.27
CA PHE A 64 -5.47 3.14 6.79
C PHE A 64 -6.32 3.08 8.06
N LYS A 65 -6.12 4.00 9.01
CA LYS A 65 -6.95 4.09 10.23
C LYS A 65 -8.43 4.28 9.90
N VAL A 66 -8.75 5.15 8.93
CA VAL A 66 -10.14 5.37 8.51
C VAL A 66 -10.73 4.12 7.83
N GLN A 67 -9.96 3.43 6.99
CA GLN A 67 -10.40 2.19 6.33
C GLN A 67 -10.64 1.06 7.34
N HIS A 68 -9.73 0.88 8.30
CA HIS A 68 -9.88 -0.10 9.38
C HIS A 68 -11.13 0.21 10.22
N THR A 69 -11.27 1.47 10.67
CA THR A 69 -12.45 1.94 11.42
C THR A 69 -13.73 1.67 10.66
N PHE A 70 -13.74 1.97 9.36
CA PHE A 70 -14.86 1.75 8.46
C PHE A 70 -15.29 0.28 8.45
N LEU A 71 -14.41 -0.62 8.04
CA LEU A 71 -14.73 -2.03 7.93
C LEU A 71 -15.11 -2.65 9.28
N ALA A 72 -14.35 -2.35 10.34
CA ALA A 72 -14.61 -2.87 11.67
C ALA A 72 -15.97 -2.37 12.22
N SER A 73 -16.35 -1.13 11.95
CA SER A 73 -17.65 -0.57 12.39
C SER A 73 -18.84 -1.22 11.68
N TYR A 74 -18.71 -1.54 10.39
CA TYR A 74 -19.73 -2.27 9.65
C TYR A 74 -19.87 -3.72 10.15
N ILE A 75 -18.76 -4.43 10.34
CA ILE A 75 -18.75 -5.78 10.94
C ILE A 75 -19.40 -5.75 12.33
N GLN A 76 -19.00 -4.81 13.18
CA GLN A 76 -19.54 -4.73 14.53
C GLN A 76 -21.02 -4.32 14.54
N THR A 77 -21.47 -3.54 13.56
CA THR A 77 -22.88 -3.23 13.36
C THR A 77 -23.67 -4.47 12.95
N LEU A 78 -23.15 -5.29 12.02
CA LEU A 78 -23.76 -6.57 11.65
C LEU A 78 -23.91 -7.50 12.86
N ILE A 79 -22.89 -7.59 13.70
CA ILE A 79 -22.92 -8.38 14.95
C ILE A 79 -23.93 -7.79 15.94
N ASN A 80 -23.89 -6.48 16.18
CA ASN A 80 -24.72 -5.82 17.18
C ASN A 80 -26.21 -5.86 16.84
N LYS A 81 -26.55 -5.75 15.55
CA LYS A 81 -27.91 -5.95 15.05
C LYS A 81 -28.33 -7.42 15.02
N GLY A 82 -27.42 -8.34 15.33
CA GLY A 82 -27.69 -9.77 15.29
C GLY A 82 -27.81 -10.34 13.88
N HIS A 83 -27.33 -9.66 12.84
CA HIS A 83 -27.43 -10.11 11.44
C HIS A 83 -26.38 -11.16 11.09
N TRP A 84 -25.24 -11.15 11.78
CA TRP A 84 -24.10 -12.04 11.52
C TRP A 84 -23.36 -12.43 12.80
N GLY A 85 -22.75 -13.61 12.81
CA GLY A 85 -21.87 -14.11 13.87
C GLY A 85 -20.82 -15.09 13.31
N LEU A 86 -20.07 -15.71 14.22
CA LEU A 86 -18.97 -16.64 13.86
C LEU A 86 -19.44 -17.87 13.09
N ASP A 87 -20.70 -18.29 13.28
CA ASP A 87 -21.28 -19.47 12.65
C ASP A 87 -22.05 -19.16 11.35
N GLY A 88 -22.19 -17.89 10.96
CA GLY A 88 -22.95 -17.52 9.77
C GLY A 88 -23.80 -16.25 9.91
N PHE A 89 -24.54 -15.97 8.83
CA PHE A 89 -25.66 -15.02 8.87
C PHE A 89 -26.85 -15.64 9.59
N THR A 90 -27.56 -14.83 10.36
CA THR A 90 -28.67 -15.29 11.20
C THR A 90 -30.02 -15.13 10.48
N GLU A 91 -31.09 -15.68 11.07
CA GLU A 91 -32.47 -15.41 10.62
C GLU A 91 -32.84 -13.91 10.62
N GLN A 92 -32.16 -13.09 11.44
CA GLN A 92 -32.35 -11.63 11.40
C GLN A 92 -31.63 -11.02 10.20
N GLY A 93 -30.47 -11.55 9.83
CA GLY A 93 -29.70 -11.10 8.68
C GLY A 93 -30.26 -11.53 7.32
N LEU A 94 -31.00 -12.65 7.29
CA LEU A 94 -31.52 -13.28 6.06
C LEU A 94 -33.03 -13.06 5.88
N ASP A 95 -33.48 -13.21 4.64
CA ASP A 95 -34.90 -13.22 4.28
C ASP A 95 -35.63 -14.44 4.91
N ARG A 96 -36.95 -14.54 4.70
CA ARG A 96 -37.75 -15.61 5.32
C ARG A 96 -37.38 -17.02 4.86
N LYS A 97 -36.78 -17.15 3.67
CA LYS A 97 -36.38 -18.44 3.11
C LYS A 97 -34.91 -18.79 3.38
N GLY A 98 -34.12 -17.82 3.84
CA GLY A 98 -32.67 -17.97 3.99
C GLY A 98 -31.94 -18.00 2.64
N GLU A 99 -32.59 -17.54 1.57
CA GLU A 99 -32.06 -17.56 0.20
C GLU A 99 -31.33 -16.25 -0.12
N THR A 100 -31.73 -15.14 0.51
CA THR A 100 -31.13 -13.82 0.28
C THR A 100 -30.90 -13.05 1.58
N PHE A 101 -30.14 -11.95 1.47
CA PHE A 101 -29.99 -11.00 2.57
C PHE A 101 -31.26 -10.17 2.77
N LYS A 102 -31.54 -9.77 4.02
CA LYS A 102 -32.45 -8.64 4.24
C LYS A 102 -31.78 -7.36 3.75
N TYR A 103 -32.59 -6.41 3.26
CA TYR A 103 -32.14 -5.09 2.81
C TYR A 103 -31.15 -4.40 3.76
N GLU A 104 -31.36 -4.48 5.08
CA GLU A 104 -30.44 -3.86 6.05
C GLU A 104 -29.07 -4.56 6.11
N THR A 105 -29.02 -5.88 5.95
CA THR A 105 -27.78 -6.65 5.88
C THR A 105 -27.06 -6.40 4.57
N GLU A 106 -27.83 -6.42 3.47
CA GLU A 106 -27.34 -6.21 2.12
C GLU A 106 -26.67 -4.84 1.99
N GLY A 107 -27.37 -3.78 2.39
CA GLY A 107 -26.82 -2.43 2.37
C GLY A 107 -25.54 -2.30 3.21
N LEU A 108 -25.48 -2.95 4.39
CA LEU A 108 -24.25 -2.95 5.19
C LEU A 108 -23.08 -3.62 4.45
N LEU A 109 -23.31 -4.74 3.76
CA LEU A 109 -22.27 -5.46 3.01
C LEU A 109 -21.85 -4.70 1.74
N GLU A 110 -22.80 -4.13 1.01
CA GLU A 110 -22.55 -3.31 -0.19
C GLU A 110 -21.65 -2.11 0.13
N TYR A 111 -21.97 -1.37 1.21
CA TYR A 111 -21.13 -0.24 1.61
C TYR A 111 -19.69 -0.67 1.92
N MET A 112 -19.48 -1.86 2.51
CA MET A 112 -18.12 -2.35 2.79
C MET A 112 -17.28 -2.50 1.52
N ALA A 113 -17.87 -2.71 0.35
CA ALA A 113 -17.16 -2.72 -0.93
C ALA A 113 -16.56 -1.34 -1.31
N GLY A 114 -17.07 -0.27 -0.71
CA GLY A 114 -16.59 1.10 -0.86
C GLY A 114 -15.30 1.43 -0.07
N ALA A 115 -14.63 0.46 0.54
CA ALA A 115 -13.47 0.69 1.43
C ALA A 115 -12.28 1.43 0.78
N PHE A 116 -12.20 1.49 -0.56
CA PHE A 116 -11.16 2.23 -1.28
C PHE A 116 -11.52 3.68 -1.65
N CYS A 117 -12.72 4.15 -1.29
CA CYS A 117 -13.14 5.54 -1.42
C CYS A 117 -12.27 6.51 -0.61
N PHE A 118 -12.44 7.81 -0.86
CA PHE A 118 -11.73 8.84 -0.10
C PHE A 118 -12.15 8.83 1.37
N SER A 119 -11.24 9.16 2.28
CA SER A 119 -11.50 9.18 3.73
C SER A 119 -12.72 10.01 4.12
N LYS A 120 -13.00 11.11 3.39
CA LYS A 120 -14.20 11.91 3.58
C LYS A 120 -15.48 11.10 3.35
N GLN A 121 -15.54 10.36 2.24
CA GLN A 121 -16.69 9.51 1.90
C GLN A 121 -16.86 8.37 2.89
N LEU A 122 -15.76 7.71 3.29
CA LEU A 122 -15.81 6.66 4.32
C LEU A 122 -16.39 7.19 5.64
N ASN A 123 -15.97 8.38 6.06
CA ASN A 123 -16.52 9.03 7.26
C ASN A 123 -18.01 9.39 7.13
N GLU A 124 -18.46 9.78 5.93
CA GLU A 124 -19.87 10.04 5.65
C GLU A 124 -20.69 8.73 5.76
N PHE A 125 -20.22 7.64 5.16
CA PHE A 125 -20.87 6.32 5.25
C PHE A 125 -20.97 5.80 6.69
N MET A 126 -19.99 6.09 7.54
CA MET A 126 -20.03 5.69 8.96
C MET A 126 -20.90 6.58 9.85
N LYS A 127 -21.37 7.73 9.37
CA LYS A 127 -21.94 8.77 10.24
C LYS A 127 -23.09 8.24 11.10
N ASP A 128 -23.95 7.44 10.49
CA ASP A 128 -25.21 6.96 11.05
C ASP A 128 -25.12 5.50 11.55
N LEU A 129 -23.93 4.89 11.56
CA LEU A 129 -23.78 3.54 12.11
C LEU A 129 -24.02 3.55 13.63
N PRO A 130 -24.75 2.57 14.16
CA PRO A 130 -25.04 2.47 15.59
C PRO A 130 -23.79 2.11 16.41
N VAL A 131 -22.79 1.47 15.78
CA VAL A 131 -21.52 1.12 16.42
C VAL A 131 -20.36 1.69 15.62
N LYS A 132 -19.47 2.40 16.33
CA LYS A 132 -18.22 2.93 15.79
C LYS A 132 -17.07 2.31 16.57
N VAL A 133 -16.22 1.57 15.87
CA VAL A 133 -15.06 0.91 16.47
C VAL A 133 -13.93 1.92 16.60
N ASP A 134 -13.28 1.97 17.76
CA ASP A 134 -12.02 2.69 17.91
C ASP A 134 -10.88 1.84 17.32
N PRO A 135 -10.25 2.27 16.21
CA PRO A 135 -9.20 1.50 15.58
C PRO A 135 -7.97 1.36 16.48
N GLN A 136 -7.78 2.23 17.47
CA GLN A 136 -6.58 2.26 18.31
C GLN A 136 -6.43 0.97 19.13
N ILE A 137 -7.52 0.30 19.49
CA ILE A 137 -7.50 -0.93 20.29
C ILE A 137 -6.73 -2.04 19.55
N ALA A 138 -7.02 -2.25 18.26
CA ALA A 138 -6.35 -3.26 17.44
C ALA A 138 -5.04 -2.73 16.86
N LEU A 139 -5.07 -1.54 16.24
CA LEU A 139 -3.94 -1.04 15.46
C LEU A 139 -2.73 -0.64 16.33
N SER A 140 -2.91 -0.29 17.60
CA SER A 140 -1.76 0.02 18.47
C SER A 140 -0.84 -1.18 18.72
N GLN A 141 -1.33 -2.40 18.47
CA GLN A 141 -0.58 -3.64 18.65
C GLN A 141 0.09 -4.12 17.35
N TRP A 142 -0.19 -3.48 16.21
CA TRP A 142 0.37 -3.86 14.93
C TRP A 142 1.84 -3.37 14.83
N PRO A 143 2.82 -4.28 14.61
CA PRO A 143 4.23 -3.90 14.49
C PRO A 143 4.48 -2.78 13.47
N SER A 144 3.77 -2.79 12.34
CA SER A 144 3.86 -1.75 11.32
C SER A 144 3.41 -0.38 11.82
N ILE A 145 2.39 -0.32 12.67
CA ILE A 145 1.87 0.94 13.25
C ILE A 145 2.83 1.46 14.32
N MET A 146 3.40 0.55 15.12
CA MET A 146 4.43 0.89 16.11
C MET A 146 5.68 1.46 15.42
N ALA A 147 6.07 0.92 14.27
CA ALA A 147 7.19 1.44 13.48
C ALA A 147 6.94 2.89 13.03
N VAL A 148 5.75 3.21 12.49
CA VAL A 148 5.42 4.60 12.10
C VAL A 148 5.47 5.57 13.27
N ALA A 149 5.03 5.15 14.46
CA ALA A 149 5.05 6.01 15.64
C ALA A 149 6.46 6.45 16.05
N SER A 150 7.50 5.73 15.60
CA SER A 150 8.91 6.09 15.84
C SER A 150 9.51 6.98 14.74
N LEU A 151 8.82 7.15 13.61
CA LEU A 151 9.33 7.93 12.48
C LEU A 151 9.15 9.43 12.70
N PRO A 152 10.13 10.26 12.30
CA PRO A 152 9.96 11.70 12.29
C PRO A 152 8.84 12.12 11.33
N TYR A 153 8.30 13.31 11.58
CA TYR A 153 7.36 13.99 10.70
C TYR A 153 8.03 15.23 10.14
N PHE A 154 7.99 15.41 8.83
CA PHE A 154 8.55 16.59 8.16
C PHE A 154 7.43 17.40 7.52
N GLU A 155 7.51 18.72 7.66
CA GLU A 155 6.67 19.68 6.97
C GLU A 155 6.97 19.69 5.47
N LYS A 156 6.02 20.19 4.68
CA LYS A 156 6.09 20.12 3.22
C LYS A 156 7.36 20.79 2.69
N GLU A 157 7.74 21.93 3.25
CA GLU A 157 8.92 22.71 2.89
C GLU A 157 10.25 21.94 3.10
N GLU A 158 10.28 20.92 3.96
CA GLU A 158 11.48 20.14 4.27
C GLU A 158 11.77 19.02 3.25
N TYR A 159 10.76 18.64 2.46
CA TYR A 159 10.88 17.59 1.43
C TYR A 159 10.39 18.02 0.04
N GLU A 160 9.72 19.17 -0.07
CA GLU A 160 9.30 19.80 -1.32
C GLU A 160 10.55 20.27 -2.09
N GLY A 161 11.08 19.39 -2.92
CA GLY A 161 12.18 19.70 -3.83
C GLY A 161 11.71 20.40 -5.11
N GLU A 162 12.64 21.09 -5.76
CA GLU A 162 12.40 21.75 -7.05
C GLU A 162 12.32 20.73 -8.20
N TRP A 163 11.47 20.98 -9.20
CA TRP A 163 11.21 20.03 -10.30
C TRP A 163 12.22 20.15 -11.46
N ASP A 164 12.97 21.24 -11.50
CA ASP A 164 13.97 21.58 -12.50
C ASP A 164 15.38 21.03 -12.16
N VAL A 165 15.56 20.35 -11.03
CA VAL A 165 16.83 19.67 -10.70
C VAL A 165 17.21 18.59 -11.74
N PRO A 166 18.51 18.38 -12.00
CA PRO A 166 18.97 17.45 -13.03
C PRO A 166 18.83 15.98 -12.62
N LEU A 167 18.66 15.70 -11.32
CA LEU A 167 18.42 14.38 -10.76
C LEU A 167 17.32 14.49 -9.69
N ARG A 168 16.29 13.64 -9.77
CA ARG A 168 15.22 13.60 -8.77
C ARG A 168 14.73 12.18 -8.58
N PHE A 169 14.67 11.73 -7.33
CA PHE A 169 13.95 10.52 -6.93
C PHE A 169 12.47 10.85 -6.81
N THR A 170 11.63 10.06 -7.47
CA THR A 170 10.18 10.16 -7.32
C THR A 170 9.55 8.79 -7.39
N SER A 171 8.36 8.63 -6.84
CA SER A 171 7.58 7.40 -6.93
C SER A 171 6.32 7.62 -7.77
N SER A 172 5.97 6.62 -8.60
CA SER A 172 4.77 6.72 -9.43
C SER A 172 3.52 6.44 -8.61
N GLY A 173 2.68 7.47 -8.42
CA GLY A 173 1.26 7.36 -8.11
C GLY A 173 0.91 6.55 -6.85
N THR A 174 0.45 7.24 -5.81
CA THR A 174 -0.11 6.65 -4.57
C THR A 174 0.83 5.86 -3.65
N LEU A 175 2.10 5.69 -4.00
CA LEU A 175 3.07 4.96 -3.16
C LEU A 175 4.40 5.70 -3.15
N VAL A 176 4.58 6.65 -2.25
CA VAL A 176 5.88 6.78 -1.60
C VAL A 176 5.82 5.70 -0.52
N GLY A 177 6.36 4.50 -0.71
CA GLY A 177 7.41 4.04 -1.58
C GLY A 177 7.54 2.51 -1.52
N LEU A 178 8.76 2.03 -1.76
CA LEU A 178 9.15 0.64 -2.06
C LEU A 178 8.83 0.13 -3.46
N PHE A 179 8.24 0.93 -4.35
CA PHE A 179 8.25 0.60 -5.77
C PHE A 179 8.46 1.83 -6.67
N LYS A 180 9.51 1.69 -7.50
CA LYS A 180 9.96 2.58 -8.59
C LYS A 180 10.55 3.91 -8.14
N SER A 181 11.83 3.91 -7.74
CA SER A 181 12.63 5.13 -7.79
C SER A 181 12.76 5.55 -9.25
N ILE A 182 12.24 6.74 -9.54
CA ILE A 182 12.41 7.43 -10.81
C ILE A 182 13.71 8.21 -10.70
N ILE A 183 14.62 8.08 -11.67
CA ILE A 183 15.80 8.93 -11.82
C ILE A 183 15.68 9.60 -13.20
N PHE A 184 15.94 10.91 -13.29
CA PHE A 184 15.88 11.69 -14.54
C PHE A 184 17.27 11.76 -15.23
N HIS A 185 17.41 11.38 -16.51
CA HIS A 185 18.62 11.60 -17.35
C HIS A 185 18.24 11.99 -18.82
N ASP A 186 19.08 11.97 -19.86
CA ASP A 186 18.72 12.36 -21.24
C ASP A 186 19.22 11.29 -22.26
N GLY A 187 18.29 10.62 -22.97
CA GLY A 187 18.44 9.45 -23.88
C GLY A 187 18.48 8.04 -23.23
N SER A 188 17.81 6.95 -23.67
CA SER A 188 16.75 6.69 -24.66
C SER A 188 15.85 5.53 -24.15
N LEU A 189 14.54 5.60 -24.43
CA LEU A 189 13.45 5.62 -23.43
C LEU A 189 12.10 5.21 -24.08
N GLU A 190 11.09 4.74 -23.34
CA GLU A 190 9.68 4.92 -23.76
C GLU A 190 9.27 6.38 -23.44
N ILE A 191 9.28 7.21 -24.48
CA ILE A 191 9.29 8.67 -24.38
C ILE A 191 7.90 9.23 -24.07
N ALA A 192 7.69 9.65 -22.81
CA ALA A 192 6.89 10.84 -22.54
C ALA A 192 7.86 12.01 -22.37
N LEU A 193 8.10 12.76 -23.46
CA LEU A 193 8.89 14.00 -23.43
C LEU A 193 8.11 15.04 -22.62
N ASN A 194 8.40 15.13 -21.33
CA ASN A 194 8.16 16.37 -20.60
C ASN A 194 9.52 17.04 -20.43
N SER A 195 9.84 17.96 -21.34
CA SER A 195 11.00 18.85 -21.24
C SER A 195 12.40 18.19 -21.24
N GLY A 196 12.60 17.02 -21.88
CA GLY A 196 13.94 16.45 -22.11
C GLY A 196 14.55 15.66 -20.95
N LYS A 197 13.73 14.98 -20.13
CA LYS A 197 14.21 14.07 -19.06
C LYS A 197 13.77 12.60 -19.29
N VAL A 198 14.64 11.65 -18.95
CA VAL A 198 14.57 10.18 -19.10
C VAL A 198 14.18 9.60 -17.77
N LYS A 199 13.09 8.85 -17.75
CA LYS A 199 12.61 8.16 -16.57
C LYS A 199 13.19 6.75 -16.49
N LEU A 200 14.07 6.50 -15.53
CA LEU A 200 14.54 5.15 -15.20
C LEU A 200 13.54 4.45 -14.27
N TYR A 201 13.26 3.18 -14.56
CA TYR A 201 12.40 2.33 -13.73
C TYR A 201 13.27 1.31 -13.02
N VAL A 202 13.64 1.61 -11.77
CA VAL A 202 14.42 0.71 -10.93
C VAL A 202 13.46 -0.16 -10.11
N LYS A 203 13.75 -1.48 -10.02
CA LYS A 203 13.00 -2.40 -9.14
C LYS A 203 13.35 -2.15 -7.67
N GLY A 204 12.50 -2.62 -6.76
CA GLY A 204 12.65 -2.41 -5.32
C GLY A 204 14.01 -2.86 -4.77
N ASP A 205 14.54 -3.98 -5.24
CA ASP A 205 15.81 -4.54 -4.76
C ASP A 205 17.00 -3.63 -5.09
N ASP A 206 17.16 -3.22 -6.35
CA ASP A 206 18.21 -2.29 -6.77
C ASP A 206 18.06 -0.91 -6.10
N ALA A 207 16.83 -0.41 -5.97
CA ALA A 207 16.56 0.86 -5.30
C ALA A 207 16.96 0.80 -3.82
N PHE A 208 16.67 -0.33 -3.16
CA PHE A 208 17.03 -0.58 -1.77
C PHE A 208 18.55 -0.62 -1.60
N CYS A 209 19.26 -1.40 -2.40
CA CYS A 209 20.72 -1.45 -2.36
C CYS A 209 21.35 -0.08 -2.63
N LEU A 210 20.77 0.72 -3.54
CA LEU A 210 21.22 2.09 -3.77
C LEU A 210 21.04 2.97 -2.52
N PHE A 211 19.89 2.91 -1.85
CA PHE A 211 19.67 3.68 -0.61
C PHE A 211 20.58 3.23 0.53
N GLU A 212 20.86 1.93 0.67
CA GLU A 212 21.82 1.41 1.66
C GLU A 212 23.24 1.96 1.45
N GLU A 213 23.66 2.12 0.20
CA GLU A 213 25.00 2.61 -0.14
C GLU A 213 25.16 4.13 0.00
N ILE A 214 24.07 4.90 -0.09
CA ILE A 214 24.12 6.38 -0.13
C ILE A 214 23.61 7.06 1.13
N LEU A 215 22.75 6.42 1.92
CA LEU A 215 22.23 7.01 3.16
C LEU A 215 23.19 6.79 4.33
N GLU A 216 23.23 7.76 5.23
CA GLU A 216 23.90 7.59 6.53
C GLU A 216 23.14 6.59 7.41
N HIS A 217 23.82 6.06 8.44
CA HIS A 217 23.28 5.01 9.32
C HIS A 217 21.90 5.35 9.91
N ASP A 218 21.70 6.61 10.32
CA ASP A 218 20.43 7.05 10.91
C ASP A 218 19.31 7.07 9.86
N GLY A 219 19.58 7.57 8.64
CA GLY A 219 18.63 7.56 7.53
C GLY A 219 18.28 6.14 7.07
N LEU A 220 19.24 5.22 7.10
CA LEU A 220 19.00 3.80 6.79
C LEU A 220 18.09 3.13 7.84
N SER A 221 18.27 3.45 9.12
CA SER A 221 17.39 2.97 10.21
C SER A 221 15.95 3.45 10.00
N GLU A 222 15.75 4.73 9.72
CA GLU A 222 14.44 5.32 9.45
C GLU A 222 13.77 4.71 8.20
N PHE A 223 14.55 4.52 7.13
CA PHE A 223 14.08 3.88 5.91
C PHE A 223 13.60 2.45 6.16
N ASN A 224 14.35 1.67 6.94
CA ASN A 224 13.95 0.30 7.30
C ASN A 224 12.69 0.27 8.18
N ALA A 225 12.55 1.22 9.12
CA ALA A 225 11.33 1.35 9.91
C ALA A 225 10.11 1.74 9.03
N ALA A 226 10.29 2.64 8.06
CA ALA A 226 9.25 2.99 7.09
C ALA A 226 8.86 1.82 6.17
N LYS A 227 9.86 1.03 5.74
CA LYS A 227 9.65 -0.21 5.01
C LYS A 227 8.80 -1.19 5.80
N GLN A 228 9.14 -1.42 7.07
CA GLN A 228 8.34 -2.28 7.94
C GLN A 228 6.90 -1.77 8.06
N ALA A 229 6.71 -0.45 8.24
CA ALA A 229 5.38 0.15 8.31
C ALA A 229 4.53 -0.11 7.05
N TRP A 230 5.13 -0.04 5.87
CA TRP A 230 4.41 -0.27 4.61
C TRP A 230 4.01 -1.72 4.41
N VAL A 231 4.67 -2.68 5.05
CA VAL A 231 4.24 -4.08 5.01
C VAL A 231 2.83 -4.20 5.56
N GLY A 232 2.55 -3.74 6.78
CA GLY A 232 1.20 -3.83 7.37
C GLY A 232 0.13 -3.08 6.57
N PHE A 233 0.47 -1.95 5.94
CA PHE A 233 -0.44 -1.23 5.05
C PHE A 233 -0.78 -2.03 3.79
N THR A 234 0.25 -2.64 3.19
CA THR A 234 0.10 -3.51 2.02
C THR A 234 -0.75 -4.73 2.36
N GLU A 235 -0.51 -5.35 3.52
CA GLU A 235 -1.26 -6.53 3.96
C GLU A 235 -2.75 -6.21 4.19
N LEU A 236 -3.10 -5.06 4.80
CA LEU A 236 -4.51 -4.66 4.89
C LEU A 236 -5.10 -4.41 3.50
N GLU A 237 -4.42 -3.66 2.64
CA GLU A 237 -4.93 -3.37 1.30
C GLU A 237 -5.22 -4.65 0.52
N ILE A 238 -4.31 -5.62 0.55
CA ILE A 238 -4.51 -6.93 -0.07
C ILE A 238 -5.71 -7.64 0.56
N GLY A 239 -5.82 -7.67 1.89
CA GLY A 239 -6.93 -8.30 2.59
C GLY A 239 -8.29 -7.69 2.24
N VAL A 240 -8.36 -6.37 2.12
CA VAL A 240 -9.58 -5.65 1.72
C VAL A 240 -9.92 -5.91 0.26
N ARG A 241 -8.93 -5.93 -0.65
CA ARG A 241 -9.15 -6.32 -2.06
C ARG A 241 -9.69 -7.74 -2.17
N ARG A 242 -9.08 -8.69 -1.45
CA ARG A 242 -9.55 -10.08 -1.40
C ARG A 242 -10.99 -10.15 -0.92
N PHE A 243 -11.33 -9.46 0.17
CA PHE A 243 -12.70 -9.43 0.67
C PHE A 243 -13.68 -8.95 -0.42
N ILE A 244 -13.39 -7.84 -1.09
CA ILE A 244 -14.24 -7.28 -2.15
C ILE A 244 -14.37 -8.24 -3.32
N ASP A 245 -13.28 -8.88 -3.74
CA ASP A 245 -13.30 -9.86 -4.83
C ASP A 245 -14.04 -11.14 -4.40
N GLY A 246 -13.98 -11.50 -3.12
CA GLY A 246 -14.80 -12.53 -2.49
C GLY A 246 -16.29 -12.19 -2.52
N LEU A 247 -16.69 -10.95 -2.25
CA LEU A 247 -18.08 -10.52 -2.43
C LEU A 247 -18.52 -10.68 -3.89
N LYS A 248 -17.70 -10.22 -4.84
CA LYS A 248 -18.03 -10.31 -6.28
C LYS A 248 -18.17 -11.75 -6.77
N ALA A 249 -17.26 -12.62 -6.34
CA ALA A 249 -17.30 -14.04 -6.67
C ALA A 249 -18.56 -14.73 -6.13
N ASN A 250 -19.18 -14.17 -5.10
CA ASN A 250 -20.34 -14.72 -4.40
C ASN A 250 -21.63 -13.90 -4.61
N GLY A 251 -21.71 -13.14 -5.71
CA GLY A 251 -22.96 -12.55 -6.18
C GLY A 251 -23.08 -11.02 -6.05
N TYR A 252 -22.07 -10.32 -5.52
CA TYR A 252 -22.08 -8.85 -5.54
C TYR A 252 -21.70 -8.30 -6.92
N ASP A 253 -22.57 -7.49 -7.50
CA ASP A 253 -22.29 -6.78 -8.75
C ASP A 253 -21.95 -5.32 -8.47
N ARG A 254 -20.74 -4.93 -8.86
CA ARG A 254 -20.18 -3.59 -8.65
C ARG A 254 -20.74 -2.55 -9.63
N GLU A 255 -21.23 -2.94 -10.80
CA GLU A 255 -21.73 -1.96 -11.78
C GLU A 255 -23.05 -1.35 -11.34
N ILE A 256 -23.81 -2.14 -10.60
CA ILE A 256 -25.17 -1.86 -10.12
C ILE A 256 -25.25 -1.74 -8.60
N ASP A 257 -24.14 -1.98 -7.90
CA ASP A 257 -23.96 -1.89 -6.45
C ASP A 257 -25.02 -2.68 -5.65
N TYR A 258 -25.30 -3.94 -6.04
CA TYR A 258 -26.20 -4.83 -5.30
C TYR A 258 -25.84 -6.32 -5.37
N PHE A 259 -26.45 -7.16 -4.53
CA PHE A 259 -26.27 -8.62 -4.62
C PHE A 259 -27.30 -9.28 -5.55
N ASP A 260 -26.82 -9.88 -6.64
CA ASP A 260 -27.65 -10.68 -7.54
C ASP A 260 -28.16 -11.94 -6.84
N SER A 261 -29.46 -11.95 -6.55
CA SER A 261 -30.13 -13.04 -5.83
C SER A 261 -29.97 -14.40 -6.50
N ASP A 262 -29.84 -14.44 -7.84
CA ASP A 262 -29.69 -15.70 -8.58
C ASP A 262 -28.27 -16.27 -8.49
N ARG A 263 -27.29 -15.43 -8.13
CA ARG A 263 -25.86 -15.77 -8.04
C ARG A 263 -25.31 -15.71 -6.62
N LEU A 264 -26.13 -15.27 -5.67
CA LEU A 264 -25.75 -15.04 -4.30
C LEU A 264 -25.36 -16.36 -3.61
N ASN A 265 -24.14 -16.41 -3.11
CA ASN A 265 -23.66 -17.48 -2.25
C ASN A 265 -23.39 -16.92 -0.84
N ILE A 266 -24.40 -17.03 0.04
CA ILE A 266 -24.33 -16.55 1.43
C ILE A 266 -23.15 -17.16 2.19
N GLY A 267 -22.86 -18.44 1.98
CA GLY A 267 -21.75 -19.13 2.62
C GLY A 267 -20.40 -18.54 2.21
N GLY A 268 -20.20 -18.28 0.92
CA GLY A 268 -18.98 -17.63 0.44
C GLY A 268 -18.82 -16.19 0.91
N VAL A 269 -19.91 -15.43 1.03
CA VAL A 269 -19.89 -14.09 1.65
C VAL A 269 -19.53 -14.16 3.14
N HIS A 270 -20.05 -15.17 3.86
CA HIS A 270 -19.70 -15.40 5.26
C HIS A 270 -18.20 -15.68 5.42
N GLU A 271 -17.63 -16.59 4.62
CA GLU A 271 -16.19 -16.91 4.68
C GLU A 271 -15.33 -15.67 4.38
N ALA A 272 -15.66 -14.90 3.35
CA ALA A 272 -14.94 -13.66 3.03
C ALA A 272 -14.98 -12.65 4.20
N LEU A 273 -16.15 -12.47 4.82
CA LEU A 273 -16.32 -11.58 5.96
C LEU A 273 -15.58 -12.09 7.21
N LEU A 274 -15.58 -13.40 7.42
CA LEU A 274 -14.90 -14.06 8.54
C LEU A 274 -13.38 -13.89 8.43
N GLU A 275 -12.82 -14.09 7.24
CA GLU A 275 -11.39 -13.84 6.97
C GLU A 275 -11.02 -12.38 7.20
N LEU A 276 -11.82 -11.44 6.67
CA LEU A 276 -11.57 -10.01 6.88
C LEU A 276 -11.59 -9.67 8.37
N ASN A 277 -12.60 -10.13 9.12
CA ASN A 277 -12.72 -9.88 10.54
C ASN A 277 -11.52 -10.41 11.33
N LYS A 278 -11.05 -11.63 11.01
CA LYS A 278 -9.82 -12.20 11.61
C LYS A 278 -8.60 -11.33 11.28
N GLY A 279 -8.40 -10.95 10.02
CA GLY A 279 -7.26 -10.13 9.61
C GLY A 279 -7.28 -8.72 10.22
N LEU A 280 -8.45 -8.11 10.43
CA LEU A 280 -8.55 -6.79 11.07
C LEU A 280 -8.14 -6.82 12.56
N ALA A 281 -8.16 -8.00 13.19
CA ALA A 281 -7.77 -8.17 14.59
C ALA A 281 -6.25 -8.13 14.80
N SER A 282 -5.45 -8.68 13.87
CA SER A 282 -3.98 -8.68 13.98
C SER A 282 -3.26 -8.66 12.64
N GLU A 283 -2.10 -7.98 12.60
CA GLU A 283 -1.23 -7.91 11.42
C GLU A 283 -0.74 -9.31 11.00
N ALA A 284 -0.43 -10.16 11.99
CA ALA A 284 0.06 -11.52 11.75
C ALA A 284 -1.02 -12.40 11.10
N ASP A 285 -2.27 -12.31 11.55
CA ASP A 285 -3.38 -13.04 10.94
C ASP A 285 -3.66 -12.52 9.54
N MET A 286 -3.66 -11.20 9.33
CA MET A 286 -3.84 -10.63 8.00
C MET A 286 -2.80 -11.17 7.01
N LYS A 287 -1.53 -11.16 7.41
CA LYS A 287 -0.42 -11.69 6.61
C LYS A 287 -0.58 -13.19 6.35
N ALA A 288 -0.89 -13.98 7.38
CA ALA A 288 -1.05 -15.43 7.25
C ALA A 288 -2.18 -15.80 6.28
N ILE A 289 -3.31 -15.08 6.34
CA ILE A 289 -4.41 -15.25 5.38
C ILE A 289 -3.94 -14.82 3.99
N ASN A 290 -3.26 -13.68 3.83
CA ASN A 290 -2.77 -13.26 2.50
C ASN A 290 -1.79 -14.27 1.87
N ASP A 291 -0.91 -14.87 2.67
CA ASP A 291 0.10 -15.81 2.17
C ASP A 291 -0.48 -17.17 1.76
N SER A 292 -1.57 -17.63 2.39
CA SER A 292 -2.23 -18.90 2.00
C SER A 292 -2.74 -18.88 0.55
N TYR A 293 -3.11 -17.69 0.04
CA TYR A 293 -3.54 -17.50 -1.35
C TYR A 293 -2.36 -17.40 -2.33
N LYS A 294 -1.18 -16.92 -1.88
CA LYS A 294 0.03 -16.93 -2.72
C LYS A 294 0.54 -18.36 -2.96
N GLY A 295 0.50 -19.20 -1.93
CA GLY A 295 0.91 -20.61 -2.03
C GLY A 295 0.00 -21.46 -2.92
N SER A 296 -1.30 -21.13 -2.98
CA SER A 296 -2.26 -21.85 -3.83
C SER A 296 -2.23 -21.40 -5.31
N SER A 297 -1.66 -20.24 -5.62
CA SER A 297 -1.37 -19.84 -7.02
C SER A 297 -0.12 -20.49 -7.61
N SER A 298 0.82 -20.97 -6.78
CA SER A 298 2.05 -21.65 -7.23
C SER A 298 1.91 -23.16 -7.47
N GLU A 299 0.75 -23.75 -7.15
CA GLU A 299 0.47 -25.19 -7.39
C GLU A 299 -0.31 -25.44 -8.69
N GLN A 300 -0.48 -24.42 -9.55
CA GLN A 300 -1.15 -24.54 -10.86
C GLN A 300 -0.25 -24.16 -12.06
N GLU A 301 1.06 -24.00 -11.87
CA GLU A 301 2.05 -23.88 -12.96
C GLU A 301 2.88 -25.15 -13.14
#